data_AF-A0A1A7WLG2-F1
#
_entry.id   AF-A0A1A7WLG2-F1
#
_cell.length_a   1.000
_cell.length_b   1.000
_cell.length_c   1.000
_cell.angle_alpha   90.00
_cell.angle_beta   90.00
_cell.angle_gamma   90.00
#
_symmetry.space_group_name_H-M   'P 1'
#
loop_
_entity.id
_entity.type
_entity.pdbx_description
1 polymer ?
#
loop_
_entity_poly.entity_id
_entity_poly.type
_entity_poly.pdbx_seq_one_letter_code
_entity_poly.pdbx_strand_id
1 'polypeptide(L)'
;MAASLDDMFSLCVDPGKAASSVEVRFIDNLKGKGLFAKKSIKKGDTIFIERPLVSAQFLWNDLYKYKACEYCLRALETAEENARRLSGNPALSLPHAELCCVHPELHQACPQCQVMYCSSECRQAAADQYHRVLCLGPSQDDPSHPINKLKNTWRSMHYPPETSSIMLMAKMVAAVKQAKDKAHWQKLFSHFCSRTANEEEEIAHKLLGEQFRGQLAVLNGLFTAALYDDHLSRWFVPEGFCSLFALVGTNGQGIGTSSLSQWVHGCDALELPTQQREQLDSFIDQLYKDIEKGHCFISVLQCFLE
;
A
#
# COMPACT_ATOMS: atom_id res chain seq x y z
N MET A 1 32.55 3.80 -23.62
CA MET A 1 31.13 4.18 -23.47
C MET A 1 30.63 3.53 -22.20
N ALA A 2 30.41 4.32 -21.16
CA ALA A 2 30.01 3.81 -19.84
C ALA A 2 28.60 3.20 -19.91
N ALA A 3 28.41 2.03 -19.33
CA ALA A 3 27.10 1.39 -19.21
C ALA A 3 26.08 2.37 -18.59
N SER A 4 24.89 2.45 -19.17
CA SER A 4 23.83 3.38 -18.77
C SER A 4 23.48 3.21 -17.30
N LEU A 5 23.49 4.32 -16.54
CA LEU A 5 22.97 4.40 -15.18
C LEU A 5 21.60 3.69 -15.10
N ASP A 6 21.59 2.65 -14.28
CA ASP A 6 20.44 1.88 -13.85
C ASP A 6 19.29 2.80 -13.42
N ASP A 7 18.10 2.41 -13.86
CA ASP A 7 16.81 3.11 -13.79
C ASP A 7 16.23 3.22 -12.37
N MET A 8 17.06 3.35 -11.33
CA MET A 8 16.60 3.23 -9.95
C MET A 8 15.70 4.39 -9.49
N PHE A 9 15.96 5.60 -9.96
CA PHE A 9 15.13 6.77 -9.65
C PHE A 9 13.99 6.98 -10.65
N SER A 10 13.67 6.01 -11.51
CA SER A 10 12.72 6.21 -12.60
C SER A 10 11.28 6.40 -12.16
N LEU A 11 10.96 5.91 -10.97
CA LEU A 11 9.66 6.11 -10.32
C LEU A 11 9.61 7.39 -9.49
N CYS A 12 10.75 8.09 -9.35
CA CYS A 12 10.76 9.41 -8.74
C CYS A 12 9.96 10.40 -9.59
N VAL A 13 9.28 11.32 -8.94
CA VAL A 13 8.57 12.43 -9.60
C VAL A 13 9.54 13.29 -10.41
N ASP A 14 10.78 13.43 -9.93
CA ASP A 14 11.88 14.10 -10.63
C ASP A 14 13.17 13.25 -10.52
N PRO A 15 13.39 12.32 -11.47
CA PRO A 15 14.57 11.43 -11.45
C PRO A 15 15.90 12.21 -11.55
N GLY A 16 15.92 13.32 -12.30
CA GLY A 16 17.11 14.15 -12.47
C GLY A 16 17.51 14.84 -11.17
N LYS A 17 16.54 15.43 -10.45
CA LYS A 17 16.77 16.00 -9.13
C LYS A 17 17.21 14.95 -8.13
N ALA A 18 16.60 13.77 -8.12
CA ALA A 18 17.02 12.67 -7.24
C ALA A 18 18.49 12.28 -7.51
N ALA A 19 18.85 11.99 -8.76
CA ALA A 19 20.20 11.59 -9.16
C ALA A 19 21.28 12.69 -8.98
N SER A 20 20.86 13.97 -8.95
CA SER A 20 21.76 15.09 -8.61
C SER A 20 21.99 15.24 -7.10
N SER A 21 21.05 14.77 -6.27
CA SER A 21 21.05 14.98 -4.82
C SER A 21 21.63 13.78 -4.06
N VAL A 22 21.38 12.57 -4.57
CA VAL A 22 21.79 11.31 -3.95
C VAL A 22 22.28 10.32 -5.01
N GLU A 23 23.03 9.33 -4.57
CA GLU A 23 23.43 8.18 -5.39
C GLU A 23 23.47 6.90 -4.57
N VAL A 24 23.44 5.78 -5.29
CA VAL A 24 23.48 4.44 -4.67
C VAL A 24 24.89 3.93 -4.77
N ARG A 25 25.41 3.42 -3.66
CA ARG A 25 26.71 2.78 -3.60
C ARG A 25 26.58 1.43 -2.95
N PHE A 26 27.35 0.46 -3.43
CA PHE A 26 27.54 -0.79 -2.71
C PHE A 26 28.42 -0.53 -1.50
N ILE A 27 27.99 -0.96 -0.32
CA ILE A 27 28.71 -0.78 0.95
C ILE A 27 29.58 -2.02 1.18
N ASP A 28 28.96 -3.17 1.39
CA ASP A 28 29.61 -4.47 1.60
C ASP A 28 28.58 -5.61 1.44
N ASN A 29 29.02 -6.86 1.62
CA ASN A 29 28.16 -8.03 1.47
C ASN A 29 27.11 -8.20 2.57
N LEU A 30 27.27 -7.50 3.70
CA LEU A 30 26.39 -7.54 4.85
C LEU A 30 25.24 -6.53 4.69
N LYS A 31 25.58 -5.26 4.45
CA LYS A 31 24.62 -4.15 4.29
C LYS A 31 24.07 -4.03 2.87
N GLY A 32 24.76 -4.58 1.88
CA GLY A 32 24.37 -4.45 0.48
C GLY A 32 24.52 -3.03 -0.05
N LYS A 33 23.46 -2.49 -0.67
CA LYS A 33 23.44 -1.15 -1.27
C LYS A 33 22.94 -0.12 -0.26
N GLY A 34 23.49 1.08 -0.31
CA GLY A 34 23.00 2.23 0.46
C GLY A 34 22.86 3.49 -0.39
N LEU A 35 22.08 4.43 0.12
CA LEU A 35 21.86 5.73 -0.48
C LEU A 35 22.76 6.79 0.18
N PHE A 36 23.51 7.54 -0.63
CA PHE A 36 24.50 8.52 -0.19
C PHE A 36 24.17 9.91 -0.74
N ALA A 37 24.27 10.93 0.10
CA ALA A 37 24.09 12.32 -0.33
C ALA A 37 25.28 12.80 -1.17
N LYS A 38 24.99 13.50 -2.27
CA LYS A 38 25.97 14.16 -3.16
C LYS A 38 26.16 15.63 -2.84
N LYS A 39 25.25 16.20 -2.04
CA LYS A 39 25.26 17.58 -1.58
C LYS A 39 24.73 17.65 -0.16
N SER A 40 24.94 18.78 0.50
CA SER A 40 24.34 19.04 1.82
C SER A 40 22.82 19.07 1.72
N ILE A 41 22.15 18.40 2.67
CA ILE A 41 20.70 18.33 2.80
C ILE A 41 20.35 18.89 4.18
N LYS A 42 19.42 19.86 4.25
CA LYS A 42 19.01 20.49 5.50
C LYS A 42 17.79 19.79 6.09
N LYS A 43 17.57 19.95 7.40
CA LYS A 43 16.35 19.47 8.06
C LYS A 43 15.13 20.09 7.38
N GLY A 44 14.16 19.25 7.01
CA GLY A 44 12.95 19.66 6.30
C GLY A 44 13.07 19.59 4.77
N ASP A 45 14.26 19.38 4.20
CA ASP A 45 14.40 19.22 2.76
C ASP A 45 13.84 17.87 2.30
N THR A 46 12.98 17.89 1.28
CA THR A 46 12.60 16.68 0.56
C THR A 46 13.73 16.21 -0.35
N ILE A 47 14.28 15.02 -0.08
CA ILE A 47 15.37 14.43 -0.88
C ILE A 47 14.86 14.06 -2.27
N PHE A 48 13.84 13.21 -2.34
CA PHE A 48 13.06 12.89 -3.54
C PHE A 48 11.67 12.40 -3.14
N ILE A 49 10.76 12.34 -4.11
CA ILE A 49 9.41 11.77 -3.97
C ILE A 49 9.32 10.66 -4.99
N GLU A 50 8.88 9.48 -4.57
CA GLU A 50 8.77 8.29 -5.42
C GLU A 50 7.36 7.71 -5.37
N ARG A 51 6.93 7.12 -6.48
CA ARG A 51 5.69 6.35 -6.55
C ARG A 51 5.96 4.89 -6.23
N PRO A 52 5.12 4.21 -5.43
CA PRO A 52 5.30 2.79 -5.17
C PRO A 52 5.18 2.01 -6.48
N LEU A 53 6.01 0.97 -6.64
CA LEU A 53 5.90 0.05 -7.78
C LEU A 53 4.53 -0.59 -7.86
N VAL A 54 4.05 -1.09 -6.72
CA VAL A 54 2.70 -1.61 -6.52
C VAL A 54 2.26 -1.26 -5.10
N SER A 55 0.96 -1.13 -4.90
CA SER A 55 0.36 -0.81 -3.61
C SER A 55 -0.91 -1.66 -3.45
N ALA A 56 -1.26 -2.10 -2.25
CA ALA A 56 -2.50 -2.83 -2.02
C ALA A 56 -3.07 -2.48 -0.66
N GLN A 57 -4.38 -2.24 -0.63
CA GLN A 57 -5.11 -2.14 0.63
C GLN A 57 -5.13 -3.51 1.32
N PHE A 58 -5.00 -3.52 2.65
CA PHE A 58 -5.20 -4.73 3.45
C PHE A 58 -6.63 -5.27 3.31
N LEU A 59 -6.75 -6.59 3.24
CA LEU A 59 -8.03 -7.25 2.95
C LEU A 59 -9.04 -7.15 4.11
N TRP A 60 -8.55 -7.02 5.34
CA TRP A 60 -9.35 -6.71 6.52
C TRP A 60 -9.79 -5.25 6.52
N ASN A 61 -8.97 -4.30 6.08
CA ASN A 61 -9.39 -2.89 5.96
C ASN A 61 -10.56 -2.75 4.98
N ASP A 62 -10.49 -3.43 3.83
CA ASP A 62 -11.59 -3.49 2.86
C ASP A 62 -12.84 -4.17 3.46
N LEU A 63 -12.66 -5.30 4.18
CA LEU A 63 -13.77 -5.98 4.86
C LEU A 63 -14.48 -5.07 5.88
N TYR A 64 -13.70 -4.29 6.64
CA TYR A 64 -14.17 -3.30 7.60
C TYR A 64 -14.53 -1.94 6.97
N LYS A 65 -14.73 -1.92 5.65
CA LYS A 65 -15.32 -0.80 4.90
C LYS A 65 -14.49 0.47 4.87
N TYR A 66 -13.19 0.38 5.15
CA TYR A 66 -12.30 1.48 4.81
C TYR A 66 -12.25 1.64 3.28
N LYS A 67 -12.57 2.83 2.78
CA LYS A 67 -12.58 3.09 1.34
C LYS A 67 -11.29 3.80 0.95
N ALA A 68 -10.47 3.12 0.16
CA ALA A 68 -9.24 3.68 -0.39
C ALA A 68 -9.23 3.59 -1.92
N CYS A 69 -8.53 4.53 -2.56
CA CYS A 69 -8.26 4.44 -3.98
C CYS A 69 -7.45 3.19 -4.27
N GLU A 70 -7.93 2.35 -5.19
CA GLU A 70 -7.29 1.07 -5.50
C GLU A 70 -5.85 1.22 -6.04
N TYR A 71 -5.53 2.39 -6.61
CA TYR A 71 -4.21 2.72 -7.16
C TYR A 71 -3.28 3.44 -6.16
N CYS A 72 -3.71 4.57 -5.61
CA CYS A 72 -2.83 5.43 -4.79
C CYS A 72 -3.06 5.30 -3.28
N LEU A 73 -4.00 4.46 -2.85
CA LEU A 73 -4.40 4.24 -1.45
C LEU A 73 -4.90 5.48 -0.68
N ARG A 74 -5.10 6.63 -1.35
CA ARG A 74 -5.75 7.80 -0.72
C ARG A 74 -7.15 7.42 -0.21
N ALA A 75 -7.51 7.97 0.95
CA ALA A 75 -8.86 7.84 1.49
C ALA A 75 -9.90 8.36 0.49
N LEU A 76 -11.00 7.63 0.33
CA LEU A 76 -12.15 8.00 -0.51
C LEU A 76 -13.37 8.41 0.32
N GLU A 77 -13.28 8.31 1.64
CA GLU A 77 -14.27 8.88 2.55
C GLU A 77 -13.82 10.27 2.97
N THR A 78 -14.76 11.21 3.03
CA THR A 78 -14.51 12.55 3.57
C THR A 78 -14.04 12.47 5.03
N ALA A 79 -13.43 13.54 5.54
CA ALA A 79 -13.00 13.58 6.94
C ALA A 79 -14.17 13.31 7.91
N GLU A 80 -15.35 13.84 7.59
CA GLU A 80 -16.56 13.65 8.40
C GLU A 80 -17.09 12.21 8.32
N GLU A 81 -17.13 11.61 7.13
CA GLU A 81 -17.49 10.18 6.98
C GLU A 81 -16.51 9.28 7.74
N ASN A 82 -15.21 9.57 7.64
CA ASN A 82 -14.16 8.86 8.38
C ASN A 82 -14.38 8.97 9.89
N ALA A 83 -14.63 10.19 10.39
CA ALA A 83 -14.88 10.44 11.81
C ALA A 83 -16.16 9.76 12.32
N ARG A 84 -17.25 9.80 11.55
CA ARG A 84 -18.51 9.10 11.86
C ARG A 84 -18.31 7.59 11.94
N ARG A 85 -17.58 7.02 10.98
CA ARG A 85 -17.29 5.58 10.95
C ARG A 85 -16.43 5.14 12.13
N LEU A 86 -15.39 5.92 12.46
CA LEU A 86 -14.46 5.60 13.54
C LEU A 86 -15.08 5.80 14.93
N SER A 87 -15.88 6.85 15.13
CA SER A 87 -16.55 7.10 16.41
C SER A 87 -17.84 6.28 16.59
N GLY A 88 -18.36 5.69 15.52
CA GLY A 88 -19.68 5.04 15.53
C GLY A 88 -20.85 6.01 15.72
N ASN A 89 -20.62 7.32 15.60
CA ASN A 89 -21.64 8.36 15.77
C ASN A 89 -22.08 8.92 14.41
N PRO A 90 -23.22 8.50 13.85
CA PRO A 90 -23.70 9.00 12.56
C PRO A 90 -24.15 10.46 12.61
N ALA A 91 -24.44 11.00 13.79
CA ALA A 91 -24.85 12.39 13.98
C ALA A 91 -23.67 13.35 14.17
N LEU A 92 -22.43 12.84 14.23
CA LEU A 92 -21.24 13.67 14.31
C LEU A 92 -21.16 14.59 13.09
N SER A 93 -20.79 15.86 13.31
CA SER A 93 -20.45 16.79 12.24
C SER A 93 -19.13 17.47 12.56
N LEU A 94 -18.25 17.56 11.57
CA LEU A 94 -16.95 18.22 11.73
C LEU A 94 -17.08 19.71 11.42
N PRO A 95 -16.49 20.60 12.23
CA PRO A 95 -16.32 21.99 11.82
C PRO A 95 -15.34 22.07 10.63
N HIS A 96 -15.33 23.20 9.92
CA HIS A 96 -14.38 23.43 8.82
C HIS A 96 -14.37 22.33 7.75
N ALA A 97 -15.55 21.94 7.25
CA ALA A 97 -15.68 20.89 6.23
C ALA A 97 -14.89 21.21 4.94
N GLU A 98 -14.64 22.49 4.66
CA GLU A 98 -13.81 22.99 3.56
C GLU A 98 -12.35 22.55 3.63
N LEU A 99 -11.85 22.12 4.79
CA LEU A 99 -10.49 21.60 4.97
C LEU A 99 -10.36 20.13 4.55
N CYS A 100 -11.47 19.45 4.23
CA CYS A 100 -11.44 18.09 3.70
C CYS A 100 -10.86 18.08 2.28
N CYS A 101 -9.77 17.34 2.08
CA CYS A 101 -9.09 17.21 0.78
C CYS A 101 -9.70 16.13 -0.14
N VAL A 102 -10.75 15.44 0.30
CA VAL A 102 -11.42 14.39 -0.46
C VAL A 102 -12.55 15.01 -1.28
N HIS A 103 -12.56 14.68 -2.57
CA HIS A 103 -13.46 15.22 -3.57
C HIS A 103 -14.30 14.08 -4.19
N PRO A 104 -15.41 13.65 -3.55
CA PRO A 104 -16.21 12.54 -4.02
C PRO A 104 -16.71 12.66 -5.46
N GLU A 105 -16.92 13.89 -5.92
CA GLU A 105 -17.32 14.22 -7.29
C GLU A 105 -16.28 13.82 -8.35
N LEU A 106 -15.01 13.71 -7.97
CA LEU A 106 -13.93 13.26 -8.85
C LEU A 106 -13.75 11.75 -8.86
N HIS A 107 -14.37 11.04 -7.91
CA HIS A 107 -14.19 9.60 -7.78
C HIS A 107 -14.74 8.87 -9.02
N GLN A 108 -14.05 7.81 -9.39
CA GLN A 108 -14.37 7.00 -10.56
C GLN A 108 -14.43 5.53 -10.16
N ALA A 109 -15.46 4.83 -10.62
CA ALA A 109 -15.54 3.38 -10.49
C ALA A 109 -14.97 2.71 -11.74
N CYS A 110 -14.42 1.51 -11.60
CA CYS A 110 -14.28 0.62 -12.74
C CYS A 110 -15.68 0.22 -13.24
N PRO A 111 -16.01 0.40 -14.53
CA PRO A 111 -17.34 0.07 -15.04
C PRO A 111 -17.66 -1.42 -14.99
N GLN A 112 -16.65 -2.28 -14.84
CA GLN A 112 -16.81 -3.74 -14.85
C GLN A 112 -16.93 -4.33 -13.44
N CYS A 113 -16.01 -3.99 -12.54
CA CYS A 113 -15.96 -4.57 -11.18
C CYS A 113 -16.28 -3.59 -10.05
N GLN A 114 -16.63 -2.33 -10.38
CA GLN A 114 -17.03 -1.28 -9.43
C GLN A 114 -15.98 -0.85 -8.40
N VAL A 115 -14.73 -1.31 -8.52
CA VAL A 115 -13.66 -0.83 -7.63
C VAL A 115 -13.40 0.67 -7.84
N MET A 116 -13.09 1.38 -6.76
CA MET A 116 -13.08 2.83 -6.72
C MET A 116 -11.68 3.44 -6.86
N TYR A 117 -11.62 4.58 -7.53
CA TYR A 117 -10.43 5.40 -7.73
C TYR A 117 -10.74 6.85 -7.36
N CYS A 118 -9.76 7.57 -6.82
CA CYS A 118 -9.96 8.98 -6.45
C CYS A 118 -10.07 9.91 -7.67
N SER A 119 -9.64 9.47 -8.85
CA SER A 119 -9.65 10.29 -10.06
C SER A 119 -9.62 9.43 -11.34
N SER A 120 -9.86 10.08 -12.48
CA SER A 120 -9.79 9.46 -13.80
C SER A 120 -8.38 8.96 -14.13
N GLU A 121 -7.36 9.70 -13.69
CA GLU A 121 -5.95 9.42 -13.90
C GLU A 121 -5.54 8.18 -13.10
N CYS A 122 -5.97 8.06 -11.84
CA CYS A 122 -5.70 6.86 -11.04
C CYS A 122 -6.37 5.61 -11.63
N ARG A 123 -7.61 5.74 -12.12
CA ARG A 123 -8.30 4.61 -12.79
C ARG A 123 -7.56 4.18 -14.05
N GLN A 124 -7.12 5.14 -14.88
CA GLN A 124 -6.39 4.86 -16.10
C GLN A 124 -5.00 4.26 -15.81
N ALA A 125 -4.27 4.83 -14.85
CA ALA A 125 -2.96 4.31 -14.45
C ALA A 125 -3.05 2.87 -13.93
N ALA A 126 -4.05 2.55 -13.11
CA ALA A 126 -4.30 1.18 -12.69
C ALA A 126 -4.64 0.27 -13.88
N ALA A 127 -5.53 0.71 -14.78
CA ALA A 127 -5.91 -0.03 -15.98
C ALA A 127 -4.71 -0.37 -16.87
N ASP A 128 -3.80 0.59 -17.09
CA ASP A 128 -2.61 0.38 -17.89
C ASP A 128 -1.57 -0.49 -17.18
N GLN A 129 -1.48 -0.40 -15.85
CA GLN A 129 -0.45 -1.08 -15.09
C GLN A 129 -0.80 -2.53 -14.70
N TYR A 130 -1.91 -2.79 -14.01
CA TYR A 130 -2.21 -4.13 -13.48
C TYR A 130 -3.70 -4.51 -13.44
N HIS A 131 -4.61 -3.54 -13.56
CA HIS A 131 -6.01 -3.76 -13.23
C HIS A 131 -6.74 -4.61 -14.29
N ARG A 132 -6.38 -4.57 -15.57
CA ARG A 132 -7.03 -5.40 -16.61
C ARG A 132 -6.89 -6.90 -16.32
N VAL A 133 -5.76 -7.33 -15.79
CA VAL A 133 -5.48 -8.73 -15.40
C VAL A 133 -6.19 -9.10 -14.10
N LEU A 134 -6.34 -8.15 -13.17
CA LEU A 134 -6.97 -8.40 -11.86
C LEU A 134 -8.46 -8.02 -11.80
N CYS A 135 -9.01 -7.45 -12.86
CA CYS A 135 -10.41 -7.04 -12.91
C CYS A 135 -11.29 -8.28 -12.92
N LEU A 136 -12.10 -8.44 -11.88
CA LEU A 136 -13.01 -9.59 -11.76
C LEU A 136 -14.30 -9.41 -12.56
N GLY A 137 -14.55 -8.19 -13.08
CA GLY A 137 -15.78 -7.86 -13.76
C GLY A 137 -17.03 -8.29 -12.97
N PRO A 138 -18.01 -8.96 -13.61
CA PRO A 138 -19.19 -9.50 -12.94
C PRO A 138 -18.90 -10.56 -11.86
N SER A 139 -17.72 -11.18 -11.87
CA SER A 139 -17.30 -12.18 -10.88
C SER A 139 -16.71 -11.55 -9.60
N GLN A 140 -16.82 -10.23 -9.42
CA GLN A 140 -16.32 -9.52 -8.24
C GLN A 140 -16.80 -10.16 -6.93
N ASP A 141 -18.08 -10.52 -6.86
CA ASP A 141 -18.71 -11.12 -5.68
C ASP A 141 -18.80 -12.66 -5.74
N ASP A 142 -18.19 -13.30 -6.75
CA ASP A 142 -18.19 -14.76 -6.88
C ASP A 142 -17.15 -15.38 -5.93
N PRO A 143 -17.56 -16.10 -4.86
CA PRO A 143 -16.63 -16.73 -3.92
C PRO A 143 -15.83 -17.87 -4.54
N SER A 144 -16.28 -18.41 -5.68
CA SER A 144 -15.62 -19.51 -6.38
C SER A 144 -14.46 -19.05 -7.26
N HIS A 145 -14.42 -17.76 -7.60
CA HIS A 145 -13.39 -17.15 -8.44
C HIS A 145 -11.99 -17.32 -7.81
N PRO A 146 -10.95 -17.73 -8.58
CA PRO A 146 -9.62 -18.04 -8.03
C PRO A 146 -9.01 -16.92 -7.18
N ILE A 147 -9.13 -15.67 -7.61
CA ILE A 147 -8.65 -14.49 -6.85
C ILE A 147 -9.43 -14.32 -5.54
N ASN A 148 -10.75 -14.56 -5.53
CA ASN A 148 -11.56 -14.43 -4.32
C ASN A 148 -11.26 -15.56 -3.33
N LYS A 149 -11.02 -16.79 -3.82
CA LYS A 149 -10.49 -17.88 -2.99
C LYS A 149 -9.17 -17.50 -2.35
N LEU A 150 -8.22 -16.98 -3.13
CA LEU A 150 -6.92 -16.53 -2.62
C LEU A 150 -7.08 -15.47 -1.51
N LYS A 151 -7.90 -14.44 -1.72
CA LYS A 151 -8.19 -13.39 -0.72
C LYS A 151 -8.84 -13.96 0.55
N ASN A 152 -9.81 -14.84 0.41
CA ASN A 152 -10.53 -15.44 1.52
C ASN A 152 -9.62 -16.36 2.35
N THR A 153 -8.84 -17.21 1.68
CA THR A 153 -7.86 -18.07 2.33
C THR A 153 -6.79 -17.25 3.05
N TRP A 154 -6.27 -16.18 2.43
CA TRP A 154 -5.34 -15.26 3.10
C TRP A 154 -5.89 -14.72 4.41
N ARG A 155 -7.10 -14.14 4.39
CA ARG A 155 -7.75 -13.59 5.60
C ARG A 155 -7.96 -14.65 6.69
N SER A 156 -8.26 -15.89 6.31
CA SER A 156 -8.42 -17.00 7.28
C SER A 156 -7.11 -17.44 7.95
N MET A 157 -5.97 -17.17 7.32
CA MET A 157 -4.64 -17.51 7.83
C MET A 157 -3.97 -16.35 8.56
N HIS A 158 -4.29 -15.11 8.16
CA HIS A 158 -3.67 -13.89 8.67
C HIS A 158 -4.75 -13.01 9.31
N TYR A 159 -4.98 -13.22 10.60
CA TYR A 159 -5.88 -12.38 11.39
C TYR A 159 -5.22 -11.03 11.71
N PRO A 160 -6.00 -9.97 11.97
CA PRO A 160 -5.45 -8.64 12.24
C PRO A 160 -4.54 -8.60 13.48
N PRO A 161 -3.53 -7.70 13.53
CA PRO A 161 -3.20 -6.71 12.49
C PRO A 161 -2.49 -7.34 11.28
N GLU A 162 -2.91 -6.94 10.07
CA GLU A 162 -2.19 -7.33 8.84
C GLU A 162 -0.85 -6.61 8.78
N THR A 163 0.23 -7.37 8.56
CA THR A 163 1.58 -6.84 8.33
C THR A 163 2.02 -6.96 6.87
N SER A 164 1.21 -7.62 6.03
CA SER A 164 1.47 -7.83 4.61
C SER A 164 0.17 -8.13 3.86
N SER A 165 0.21 -8.16 2.53
CA SER A 165 -0.94 -8.48 1.68
C SER A 165 -0.54 -9.37 0.52
N ILE A 166 -1.22 -10.51 0.38
CA ILE A 166 -1.09 -11.40 -0.80
C ILE A 166 -1.38 -10.67 -2.11
N MET A 167 -2.18 -9.60 -2.05
CA MET A 167 -2.54 -8.82 -3.22
C MET A 167 -1.39 -7.95 -3.75
N LEU A 168 -0.36 -7.67 -2.95
CA LEU A 168 0.87 -7.04 -3.45
C LEU A 168 1.55 -7.95 -4.48
N MET A 169 1.75 -9.24 -4.14
CA MET A 169 2.30 -10.23 -5.06
C MET A 169 1.41 -10.42 -6.29
N ALA A 170 0.09 -10.41 -6.11
CA ALA A 170 -0.84 -10.48 -7.23
C ALA A 170 -0.69 -9.29 -8.19
N LYS A 171 -0.51 -8.07 -7.66
CA LYS A 171 -0.25 -6.87 -8.45
C LYS A 171 1.13 -6.89 -9.10
N MET A 172 2.16 -7.43 -8.47
CA MET A 172 3.48 -7.62 -9.09
C MET A 172 3.36 -8.50 -10.34
N VAL A 173 2.68 -9.65 -10.22
CA VAL A 173 2.42 -10.54 -11.37
C VAL A 173 1.64 -9.80 -12.44
N ALA A 174 0.52 -9.18 -12.08
CA ALA A 174 -0.34 -8.48 -13.03
C ALA A 174 0.37 -7.33 -13.76
N ALA A 175 1.25 -6.60 -13.06
CA ALA A 175 2.09 -5.56 -13.66
C ALA A 175 3.00 -6.11 -14.77
N VAL A 176 3.70 -7.22 -14.51
CA VAL A 176 4.52 -7.89 -15.53
C VAL A 176 3.65 -8.44 -16.67
N LYS A 177 2.51 -9.06 -16.36
CA LYS A 177 1.63 -9.67 -17.38
C LYS A 177 1.09 -8.64 -18.37
N GLN A 178 0.75 -7.44 -17.89
CA GLN A 178 0.24 -6.35 -18.73
C GLN A 178 1.32 -5.54 -19.43
N ALA A 179 2.53 -5.53 -18.90
CA ALA A 179 3.61 -4.71 -19.42
C ALA A 179 3.93 -5.07 -20.87
N LYS A 180 4.13 -4.02 -21.69
CA LYS A 180 4.73 -4.18 -23.03
C LYS A 180 6.17 -4.67 -22.93
N ASP A 181 6.93 -4.11 -21.98
CA ASP A 181 8.29 -4.54 -21.65
C ASP A 181 8.28 -5.31 -20.32
N LYS A 182 8.07 -6.63 -20.43
CA LYS A 182 8.06 -7.52 -19.27
C LYS A 182 9.43 -7.63 -18.60
N ALA A 183 10.50 -7.59 -19.40
CA ALA A 183 11.87 -7.72 -18.92
C ALA A 183 12.26 -6.53 -18.04
N HIS A 184 11.81 -5.33 -18.39
CA HIS A 184 11.98 -4.14 -17.57
C HIS A 184 11.35 -4.30 -16.17
N TRP A 185 10.10 -4.74 -16.08
CA TRP A 185 9.44 -4.97 -14.77
C TRP A 185 10.11 -6.07 -13.96
N GLN A 186 10.51 -7.16 -14.61
CA GLN A 186 11.26 -8.23 -13.94
C GLN A 186 12.59 -7.72 -13.39
N LYS A 187 13.29 -6.86 -14.15
CA LYS A 187 14.53 -6.22 -13.71
C LYS A 187 14.27 -5.30 -12.51
N LEU A 188 13.23 -4.47 -12.53
CA LEU A 188 12.85 -3.62 -11.41
C LEU A 188 12.64 -4.44 -10.13
N PHE A 189 11.88 -5.55 -10.20
CA PHE A 189 11.68 -6.41 -9.03
C PHE A 189 12.95 -7.13 -8.58
N SER A 190 13.88 -7.43 -9.50
CA SER A 190 15.16 -8.07 -9.16
C SER A 190 16.12 -7.17 -8.36
N HIS A 191 15.85 -5.86 -8.30
CA HIS A 191 16.68 -4.93 -7.52
C HIS A 191 16.41 -5.00 -6.02
N PHE A 192 15.26 -5.55 -5.59
CA PHE A 192 14.89 -5.71 -4.19
C PHE A 192 15.60 -6.90 -3.54
N CYS A 193 15.80 -6.82 -2.22
CA CYS A 193 16.36 -7.94 -1.49
C CYS A 193 15.33 -9.09 -1.45
N SER A 194 15.71 -10.26 -1.96
CA SER A 194 14.89 -11.47 -1.89
C SER A 194 15.61 -12.63 -1.19
N ARG A 195 16.63 -12.33 -0.38
CA ARG A 195 17.42 -13.35 0.31
C ARG A 195 16.58 -13.96 1.43
N THR A 196 16.51 -15.28 1.45
CA THR A 196 15.77 -16.07 2.44
C THR A 196 16.62 -16.55 3.61
N ALA A 197 17.95 -16.29 3.61
CA ALA A 197 18.86 -16.84 4.61
C ALA A 197 19.93 -15.85 5.12
N ASN A 198 20.11 -15.95 6.44
CA ASN A 198 21.09 -15.39 7.36
C ASN A 198 20.91 -13.91 7.77
N GLU A 199 20.49 -13.76 9.04
CA GLU A 199 20.41 -12.55 9.91
C GLU A 199 19.05 -11.82 10.04
N GLU A 200 18.03 -12.16 9.24
CA GLU A 200 16.64 -11.63 9.38
C GLU A 200 15.64 -12.71 9.83
N GLU A 201 16.00 -13.50 10.86
CA GLU A 201 15.17 -14.62 11.35
C GLU A 201 13.74 -14.19 11.74
N GLU A 202 13.47 -12.95 12.15
CA GLU A 202 12.12 -12.60 12.61
C GLU A 202 11.04 -12.52 11.51
N ILE A 203 11.35 -12.01 10.31
CA ILE A 203 10.35 -11.84 9.24
C ILE A 203 10.10 -13.18 8.55
N ALA A 204 11.16 -13.95 8.31
CA ALA A 204 11.07 -15.31 7.80
C ALA A 204 10.37 -16.23 8.81
N HIS A 205 10.61 -16.15 10.12
CA HIS A 205 9.90 -17.00 11.07
C HIS A 205 8.40 -16.68 11.22
N LYS A 206 7.98 -15.41 11.04
CA LYS A 206 6.55 -15.01 11.18
C LYS A 206 5.65 -15.52 10.05
N LEU A 207 6.17 -15.72 8.83
CA LEU A 207 5.38 -16.14 7.65
C LEU A 207 5.94 -17.38 6.92
N LEU A 208 7.24 -17.66 7.06
CA LEU A 208 7.98 -18.71 6.34
C LEU A 208 8.56 -19.79 7.26
N GLY A 209 8.29 -19.76 8.58
CA GLY A 209 8.70 -20.79 9.52
C GLY A 209 8.09 -22.17 9.21
N GLU A 210 8.70 -23.25 9.71
CA GLU A 210 8.27 -24.63 9.40
C GLU A 210 6.78 -24.89 9.68
N GLN A 211 6.24 -24.29 10.74
CA GLN A 211 4.84 -24.35 11.13
C GLN A 211 3.86 -23.81 10.07
N PHE A 212 4.33 -22.93 9.17
CA PHE A 212 3.51 -22.31 8.11
C PHE A 212 3.65 -23.00 6.75
N ARG A 213 4.50 -24.03 6.64
CA ARG A 213 4.76 -24.73 5.37
C ARG A 213 3.49 -25.24 4.68
N GLY A 214 2.53 -25.76 5.46
CA GLY A 214 1.24 -26.21 4.94
C GLY A 214 0.39 -25.07 4.39
N GLN A 215 0.33 -23.94 5.10
CA GLN A 215 -0.39 -22.74 4.67
C GLN A 215 0.22 -22.14 3.40
N LEU A 216 1.55 -22.07 3.33
CA LEU A 216 2.27 -21.60 2.13
C LEU A 216 2.03 -22.49 0.92
N ALA A 217 1.97 -23.81 1.09
CA ALA A 217 1.67 -24.72 -0.01
C ALA A 217 0.24 -24.51 -0.55
N VAL A 218 -0.73 -24.32 0.33
CA VAL A 218 -2.11 -23.98 -0.06
C VAL A 218 -2.17 -22.64 -0.79
N LEU A 219 -1.53 -21.61 -0.23
CA LEU A 219 -1.48 -20.28 -0.85
C LEU A 219 -0.77 -20.32 -2.21
N ASN A 220 0.34 -21.06 -2.35
CA ASN A 220 1.04 -21.24 -3.61
C ASN A 220 0.12 -21.87 -4.67
N GLY A 221 -0.62 -22.93 -4.31
CA GLY A 221 -1.56 -23.59 -5.21
C GLY A 221 -2.67 -22.66 -5.68
N LEU A 222 -3.25 -21.87 -4.77
CA LEU A 222 -4.28 -20.88 -5.11
C LEU A 222 -3.71 -19.72 -5.94
N PHE A 223 -2.52 -19.23 -5.61
CA PHE A 223 -1.83 -18.17 -6.33
C PHE A 223 -1.52 -18.59 -7.76
N THR A 224 -1.01 -19.81 -7.94
CA THR A 224 -0.76 -20.43 -9.25
C THR A 224 -2.06 -20.57 -10.05
N ALA A 225 -3.10 -21.15 -9.45
CA ALA A 225 -4.39 -21.32 -10.12
C ALA A 225 -5.00 -19.98 -10.57
N ALA A 226 -4.75 -18.90 -9.84
CA ALA A 226 -5.31 -17.59 -10.14
C ALA A 226 -4.49 -16.79 -11.16
N LEU A 227 -3.16 -16.92 -11.16
CA LEU A 227 -2.28 -15.91 -11.75
C LEU A 227 -1.16 -16.44 -12.66
N TYR A 228 -1.02 -17.77 -12.80
CA TYR A 228 0.11 -18.37 -13.52
C TYR A 228 0.42 -17.68 -14.85
N ASP A 229 1.72 -17.51 -15.12
CA ASP A 229 2.25 -16.99 -16.38
C ASP A 229 3.61 -17.65 -16.64
N ASP A 230 3.81 -18.17 -17.85
CA ASP A 230 5.04 -18.86 -18.23
C ASP A 230 6.29 -17.98 -18.08
N HIS A 231 6.18 -16.67 -18.34
CA HIS A 231 7.28 -15.71 -18.22
C HIS A 231 7.71 -15.53 -16.76
N LEU A 232 6.83 -15.84 -15.82
CA LEU A 232 7.04 -15.76 -14.38
C LEU A 232 6.99 -17.14 -13.72
N SER A 233 7.15 -18.22 -14.47
CA SER A 233 7.07 -19.61 -13.99
C SER A 233 7.85 -19.87 -12.69
N ARG A 234 9.03 -19.25 -12.54
CA ARG A 234 9.85 -19.31 -11.32
C ARG A 234 9.15 -18.79 -10.06
N TRP A 235 8.23 -17.84 -10.16
CA TRP A 235 7.49 -17.31 -9.01
C TRP A 235 6.38 -18.22 -8.51
N PHE A 236 5.97 -19.21 -9.32
CA PHE A 236 4.88 -20.12 -9.02
C PHE A 236 5.35 -21.45 -8.45
N VAL A 237 6.65 -21.78 -8.54
CA VAL A 237 7.21 -22.93 -7.81
C VAL A 237 7.43 -22.58 -6.34
N PRO A 238 7.43 -23.57 -5.42
CA PRO A 238 7.49 -23.32 -3.98
C PRO A 238 8.64 -22.39 -3.54
N GLU A 239 9.84 -22.62 -4.06
CA GLU A 239 11.04 -21.86 -3.69
C GLU A 239 10.94 -20.39 -4.13
N GLY A 240 10.45 -20.15 -5.34
CA GLY A 240 10.29 -18.79 -5.85
C GLY A 240 9.11 -18.06 -5.25
N PHE A 241 8.05 -18.77 -4.85
CA PHE A 241 6.96 -18.20 -4.09
C PHE A 241 7.41 -17.76 -2.68
N CYS A 242 8.21 -18.58 -2.00
CA CYS A 242 8.86 -18.15 -0.75
C CYS A 242 9.77 -16.94 -0.95
N SER A 243 10.48 -16.87 -2.08
CA SER A 243 11.31 -15.71 -2.43
C SER A 243 10.50 -14.44 -2.67
N LEU A 244 9.28 -14.55 -3.24
CA LEU A 244 8.35 -13.43 -3.37
C LEU A 244 7.86 -12.93 -2.00
N PHE A 245 7.56 -13.85 -1.08
CA PHE A 245 7.21 -13.49 0.29
C PHE A 245 8.36 -12.77 1.01
N ALA A 246 9.59 -13.27 0.88
CA ALA A 246 10.77 -12.59 1.44
C ALA A 246 10.95 -11.20 0.82
N LEU A 247 10.77 -11.06 -0.50
CA LEU A 247 10.84 -9.77 -1.18
C LEU A 247 9.80 -8.79 -0.61
N VAL A 248 8.53 -9.18 -0.50
CA VAL A 248 7.50 -8.29 0.06
C VAL A 248 7.73 -8.03 1.54
N GLY A 249 8.18 -9.02 2.31
CA GLY A 249 8.42 -8.92 3.75
C GLY A 249 9.59 -8.01 4.11
N THR A 250 10.69 -8.05 3.35
CA THR A 250 11.91 -7.27 3.63
C THR A 250 11.86 -5.85 3.04
N ASN A 251 11.06 -5.62 1.99
CA ASN A 251 11.07 -4.35 1.25
C ASN A 251 9.71 -3.61 1.28
N GLY A 252 8.66 -4.23 1.82
CA GLY A 252 7.34 -3.63 1.93
C GLY A 252 7.32 -2.47 2.93
N GLN A 253 6.54 -1.45 2.62
CA GLN A 253 6.33 -0.29 3.49
C GLN A 253 4.84 -0.11 3.77
N GLY A 254 4.49 0.07 5.04
CA GLY A 254 3.13 0.44 5.45
C GLY A 254 2.78 1.85 4.99
N ILE A 255 1.54 2.05 4.54
CA ILE A 255 1.02 3.37 4.14
C ILE A 255 -0.22 3.67 4.97
N GLY A 256 -0.12 4.66 5.87
CA GLY A 256 -1.25 5.24 6.59
C GLY A 256 -1.88 6.38 5.78
N THR A 257 -3.16 6.26 5.43
CA THR A 257 -3.92 7.36 4.79
C THR A 257 -5.20 7.64 5.58
N SER A 258 -5.40 8.88 6.04
CA SER A 258 -6.63 9.26 6.74
C SER A 258 -7.05 10.66 6.29
N SER A 259 -8.31 10.79 5.89
CA SER A 259 -8.91 12.10 5.60
C SER A 259 -9.15 12.90 6.87
N LEU A 260 -9.46 12.24 8.00
CA LEU A 260 -9.58 12.90 9.31
C LEU A 260 -8.24 13.49 9.76
N SER A 261 -7.14 12.74 9.70
CA SER A 261 -5.81 13.25 10.07
C SER A 261 -5.39 14.45 9.20
N GLN A 262 -5.65 14.40 7.89
CA GLN A 262 -5.39 15.54 7.00
C GLN A 262 -6.24 16.77 7.36
N TRP A 263 -7.51 16.56 7.73
CA TRP A 263 -8.38 17.63 8.22
C TRP A 263 -7.85 18.24 9.53
N VAL A 264 -7.39 17.41 10.50
CA VAL A 264 -6.78 17.89 11.75
C VAL A 264 -5.57 18.77 11.46
N HIS A 265 -4.66 18.33 10.57
CA HIS A 265 -3.52 19.16 10.17
C HIS A 265 -3.94 20.46 9.47
N GLY A 266 -5.04 20.44 8.72
CA GLY A 266 -5.65 21.66 8.19
C GLY A 266 -6.13 22.59 9.30
N CYS A 267 -6.78 22.05 10.33
CA CYS A 267 -7.24 22.80 11.51
C CYS A 267 -6.07 23.41 12.30
N ASP A 268 -4.96 22.69 12.44
CA ASP A 268 -3.73 23.18 13.09
C ASP A 268 -3.16 24.41 12.38
N ALA A 269 -3.30 24.46 11.05
CA ALA A 269 -2.79 25.56 10.22
C ALA A 269 -3.70 26.81 10.20
N LEU A 270 -4.91 26.76 10.79
CA LEU A 270 -5.80 27.91 10.83
C LEU A 270 -5.28 29.03 11.74
N GLU A 271 -5.44 30.28 11.33
CA GLU A 271 -5.23 31.43 12.22
C GLU A 271 -6.56 31.80 12.89
N LEU A 272 -6.73 31.36 14.15
CA LEU A 272 -7.97 31.55 14.92
C LEU A 272 -7.72 32.38 16.19
N PRO A 273 -8.70 33.18 16.64
CA PRO A 273 -8.68 33.77 17.98
C PRO A 273 -8.56 32.71 19.07
N THR A 274 -7.87 33.03 20.18
CA THR A 274 -7.55 32.09 21.27
C THR A 274 -8.75 31.26 21.73
N GLN A 275 -9.91 31.89 21.95
CA GLN A 275 -11.11 31.19 22.40
C GLN A 275 -11.64 30.17 21.39
N GLN A 276 -11.60 30.50 20.09
CA GLN A 276 -12.04 29.59 19.03
C GLN A 276 -11.05 28.44 18.83
N ARG A 277 -9.75 28.72 18.97
CA ARG A 277 -8.68 27.71 18.96
C ARG A 277 -8.90 26.69 20.09
N GLU A 278 -9.08 27.15 21.33
CA GLU A 278 -9.33 26.27 22.48
C GLU A 278 -10.59 25.41 22.30
N GLN A 279 -11.66 25.97 21.73
CA GLN A 279 -12.89 25.22 21.43
C GLN A 279 -12.67 24.14 20.37
N LEU A 280 -11.93 24.45 19.30
CA LEU A 280 -11.62 23.51 18.24
C LEU A 280 -10.71 22.39 18.73
N ASP A 281 -9.66 22.73 19.47
CA ASP A 281 -8.73 21.75 20.03
C ASP A 281 -9.46 20.82 21.02
N SER A 282 -10.32 21.38 21.89
CA SER A 282 -11.16 20.57 22.80
C SER A 282 -12.14 19.65 22.06
N PHE A 283 -12.66 20.09 20.91
CA PHE A 283 -13.53 19.25 20.07
C PHE A 283 -12.73 18.08 19.47
N ILE A 284 -11.55 18.36 18.92
CA ILE A 284 -10.65 17.35 18.31
C ILE A 284 -10.22 16.32 19.38
N ASP A 285 -9.81 16.78 20.55
CA ASP A 285 -9.45 15.91 21.67
C ASP A 285 -10.61 15.00 22.10
N GLN A 286 -11.82 15.55 22.16
CA GLN A 286 -13.01 14.77 22.51
C GLN A 286 -13.33 13.74 21.41
N LEU A 287 -13.19 14.13 20.14
CA LEU A 287 -13.38 13.23 19.01
C LEU A 287 -12.43 12.03 19.06
N TYR A 288 -11.13 12.26 19.31
CA TYR A 288 -10.17 11.16 19.44
C TYR A 288 -10.48 10.25 20.64
N LYS A 289 -10.89 10.82 21.78
CA LYS A 289 -11.35 10.04 22.94
C LYS A 289 -12.58 9.18 22.60
N ASP A 290 -13.51 9.71 21.81
CA ASP A 290 -14.71 8.98 21.39
C ASP A 290 -14.37 7.85 20.41
N ILE A 291 -13.41 8.08 19.51
CA ILE A 291 -12.85 7.05 18.61
C ILE A 291 -12.15 5.95 19.42
N GLU A 292 -11.37 6.29 20.44
CA GLU A 292 -10.69 5.30 21.29
C GLU A 292 -11.69 4.45 22.11
N LYS A 293 -12.78 5.07 22.61
CA LYS A 293 -13.84 4.38 23.36
C LYS A 293 -14.76 3.55 22.47
N GLY A 294 -14.99 4.00 21.24
CA GLY A 294 -15.64 3.21 20.23
C GLY A 294 -14.75 2.02 19.90
N HIS A 295 -14.95 0.88 20.56
CA HIS A 295 -14.19 -0.37 20.41
C HIS A 295 -14.08 -0.94 18.96
N CYS A 296 -14.42 -0.19 17.92
CA CYS A 296 -14.12 -0.46 16.53
C CYS A 296 -12.63 -0.18 16.22
N PHE A 297 -11.84 -1.24 16.28
CA PHE A 297 -10.59 -1.42 15.52
C PHE A 297 -9.28 -0.86 16.10
N ILE A 298 -8.86 -1.45 17.22
CA ILE A 298 -7.46 -1.48 17.66
C ILE A 298 -6.51 -2.07 16.58
N SER A 299 -7.01 -2.73 15.53
CA SER A 299 -6.16 -3.22 14.44
C SER A 299 -5.90 -2.22 13.29
N VAL A 300 -6.58 -1.07 13.25
CA VAL A 300 -6.37 -0.04 12.22
C VAL A 300 -5.49 1.10 12.74
N LEU A 301 -5.60 1.43 14.03
CA LEU A 301 -4.80 2.47 14.68
C LEU A 301 -3.29 2.16 14.73
N GLN A 302 -2.90 0.88 14.69
CA GLN A 302 -1.49 0.51 14.67
C GLN A 302 -0.79 0.79 13.31
N CYS A 303 -1.54 1.17 12.26
CA CYS A 303 -1.00 1.68 10.99
C CYS A 303 -0.99 3.22 10.89
N PHE A 304 -1.46 3.95 11.91
CA PHE A 304 -1.56 5.42 11.88
C PHE A 304 -0.63 6.13 12.87
N LEU A 305 0.09 5.39 13.71
CA LEU A 305 0.97 5.95 14.75
C LEU A 305 2.47 5.64 14.56
N GLU A 306 2.85 5.11 13.39
CA GLU A 306 4.24 5.00 12.90
C GLU A 306 4.33 5.49 11.45
#